data_AF-A0A2A2UTB0-F1
#
_entry.id   AF-A0A2A2UTB0-F1
#
_cell.length_a   1.000
_cell.length_b   1.000
_cell.length_c   1.000
_cell.angle_alpha   90.00
_cell.angle_beta   90.00
_cell.angle_gamma   90.00
#
_symmetry.space_group_name_H-M   'P 1'
#
loop_
_entity.id
_entity.type
_entity.pdbx_description
1 polymer ?
#
loop_
_entity_poly.entity_id
_entity_poly.type
_entity_poly.pdbx_seq_one_letter_code
_entity_poly.pdbx_strand_id
1 'polypeptide(L)' 'MIKCTLFHTDGCHLCEEALAMLIQFLPEAEIELVDIVDSEETMTEYQYRIPVIKKGETGQELGWPFTQQQLQEFIE' A
#
# COMPACT_ATOMS: atom_id res chain seq x y z
N MET A 1 3.75 2.60 -16.70
CA MET A 1 2.80 1.64 -16.13
C MET A 1 3.30 1.41 -14.74
N ILE A 2 2.70 2.12 -13.79
CA ILE A 2 3.20 2.26 -12.42
C ILE A 2 2.47 1.21 -11.61
N LYS A 3 3.21 0.24 -11.09
CA LYS A 3 2.64 -0.82 -10.25
C LYS A 3 2.89 -0.52 -8.79
N CYS A 4 1.87 -0.71 -7.96
CA CYS A 4 1.97 -0.51 -6.53
C CYS A 4 1.51 -1.77 -5.79
N THR A 5 2.25 -2.15 -4.75
CA THR A 5 1.83 -3.20 -3.81
C THR A 5 1.35 -2.54 -2.53
N LEU A 6 0.12 -2.83 -2.10
CA LEU A 6 -0.40 -2.42 -0.80
C LEU A 6 -0.27 -3.59 0.17
N PHE A 7 0.59 -3.44 1.16
CA PHE A 7 0.66 -4.34 2.31
C PHE A 7 -0.48 -4.01 3.27
N HIS A 8 -1.35 -4.98 3.48
CA HIS A 8 -2.55 -4.84 4.32
C HIS A 8 -2.79 -6.09 5.16
N THR A 9 -3.84 -6.06 5.97
CA THR A 9 -4.46 -7.27 6.52
C THR A 9 -5.97 -7.07 6.60
N ASP A 10 -6.72 -8.16 6.71
CA ASP A 10 -8.17 -8.09 6.86
C ASP A 10 -8.60 -7.43 8.19
N GLY A 11 -9.74 -6.75 8.18
CA GLY A 11 -10.25 -6.05 9.38
C GLY A 11 -9.52 -4.76 9.75
N CYS A 12 -8.65 -4.22 8.87
CA CYS A 12 -7.94 -2.96 9.11
C CYS A 12 -8.59 -1.79 8.36
N HIS A 13 -9.32 -0.94 9.09
CA HIS A 13 -9.96 0.26 8.53
C HIS A 13 -8.98 1.20 7.80
N LEU A 14 -7.76 1.35 8.33
CA LEU A 14 -6.75 2.19 7.69
C LEU A 14 -6.34 1.66 6.31
N CYS A 15 -6.31 0.33 6.14
CA CYS A 15 -6.00 -0.30 4.86
C CYS A 15 -7.11 -0.07 3.82
N GLU A 16 -8.37 -0.10 4.25
CA GLU A 16 -9.51 0.25 3.40
C GLU A 16 -9.41 1.70 2.90
N GLU A 17 -9.05 2.65 3.79
CA GLU A 17 -8.83 4.05 3.42
C GLU A 17 -7.66 4.23 2.44
N ALA A 18 -6.53 3.56 2.70
CA ALA A 18 -5.37 3.59 1.82
C ALA A 18 -5.69 3.03 0.43
N LEU A 19 -6.39 1.90 0.35
CA LEU A 19 -6.82 1.30 -0.92
C LEU A 19 -7.78 2.22 -1.67
N ALA A 20 -8.77 2.79 -0.98
CA ALA A 20 -9.74 3.70 -1.58
C ALA A 20 -9.10 4.98 -2.14
N MET A 21 -7.98 5.43 -1.56
CA MET A 21 -7.16 6.49 -2.14
C MET A 21 -6.34 6.00 -3.34
N LEU A 22 -5.75 4.80 -3.27
CA LEU A 22 -4.92 4.22 -4.33
C LEU A 22 -5.68 4.05 -5.65
N ILE A 23 -6.90 3.51 -5.58
CA ILE A 23 -7.75 3.25 -6.75
C ILE A 23 -8.22 4.53 -7.46
N GLN A 24 -8.07 5.70 -6.85
CA GLN A 24 -8.37 6.98 -7.50
C GLN A 24 -7.26 7.42 -8.46
N PHE A 25 -6.05 6.93 -8.27
CA PHE A 25 -4.86 7.31 -9.06
C PHE A 25 -4.38 6.19 -9.97
N LEU A 26 -4.57 4.93 -9.56
CA LEU A 26 -4.14 3.76 -10.31
C LEU A 26 -5.34 2.84 -10.57
N PRO A 27 -5.40 2.21 -11.76
CA PRO A 27 -6.38 1.15 -11.99
C PRO A 27 -6.09 -0.02 -11.05
N GLU A 28 -7.13 -0.71 -10.59
CA GLU A 28 -7.01 -1.91 -9.72
C GLU A 28 -6.08 -2.97 -10.31
N ALA A 29 -6.00 -3.08 -11.65
CA ALA A 29 -5.08 -4.00 -12.33
C ALA A 29 -3.59 -3.69 -12.14
N GLU A 30 -3.24 -2.48 -11.70
CA GLU A 30 -1.87 -2.07 -11.36
C GLU A 30 -1.62 -2.06 -9.84
N ILE A 31 -2.61 -2.49 -9.04
CA ILE A 31 -2.54 -2.56 -7.59
C ILE A 31 -2.48 -4.02 -7.17
N GLU A 32 -1.41 -4.40 -6.49
CA GLU A 32 -1.26 -5.71 -5.88
C GLU A 32 -1.57 -5.61 -4.39
N LEU A 33 -2.46 -6.48 -3.91
CA LEU A 33 -2.83 -6.57 -2.49
C LEU A 33 -2.07 -7.74 -1.86
N VAL A 34 -1.25 -7.45 -0.85
CA VAL A 34 -0.48 -8.46 -0.11
C VAL A 34 -0.93 -8.46 1.34
N ASP A 35 -1.49 -9.58 1.79
CA ASP A 35 -1.82 -9.77 3.20
C ASP A 35 -0.54 -10.11 3.97
N ILE A 36 -0.17 -9.24 4.91
CA ILE A 36 1.06 -9.40 5.69
C ILE A 36 1.03 -10.65 6.57
N VAL A 37 -0.15 -11.21 6.87
CA VAL A 37 -0.29 -12.42 7.69
C VAL A 37 0.01 -13.71 6.94
N ASP A 38 0.11 -13.66 5.61
CA ASP A 38 0.40 -14.82 4.78
C ASP A 38 1.86 -15.31 4.96
N SER A 39 2.76 -14.42 5.40
CA SER A 39 4.18 -14.74 5.60
C SER A 39 4.75 -14.10 6.87
N GLU A 40 5.55 -14.87 7.63
CA GLU A 40 6.20 -14.38 8.85
C GLU A 40 7.15 -13.20 8.58
N GLU A 41 7.76 -13.15 7.39
CA GLU A 41 8.66 -12.06 6.98
C GLU A 41 7.90 -10.73 6.83
N THR A 42 6.80 -10.72 6.07
CA THR A 42 5.95 -9.53 5.90
C THR A 42 5.27 -9.14 7.20
N MET A 43 4.85 -10.11 8.02
CA MET A 43 4.27 -9.83 9.32
C MET A 43 5.30 -9.16 10.23
N THR A 44 6.53 -9.68 10.30
CA THR A 44 7.60 -9.09 11.12
C THR A 44 7.91 -7.66 10.70
N GLU A 45 7.97 -7.40 9.38
CA GLU A 45 8.34 -6.12 8.81
C GLU A 45 7.22 -5.06 8.89
N TYR A 46 5.96 -5.47 8.67
CA TYR A 46 4.87 -4.54 8.42
C TYR A 46 3.73 -4.55 9.45
N GLN A 47 3.68 -5.50 10.41
CA GLN A 47 2.58 -5.59 11.41
C GLN A 47 2.29 -4.28 12.17
N TYR A 48 3.28 -3.41 12.34
CA TYR A 48 3.14 -2.11 13.03
C TYR A 48 3.13 -0.91 12.07
N ARG A 49 3.26 -1.16 10.76
CA ARG A 49 3.39 -0.12 9.71
C ARG A 49 2.23 -0.12 8.72
N ILE A 50 1.44 -1.20 8.63
CA ILE A 50 0.31 -1.27 7.70
C ILE A 50 -0.70 -0.13 7.96
N PRO A 51 -1.25 0.50 6.91
CA PRO A 51 -1.00 0.22 5.49
C PRO A 51 0.34 0.79 4.97
N VAL A 52 1.03 0.01 4.13
CA VAL A 52 2.24 0.44 3.42
C VAL A 52 2.08 0.22 1.92
N ILE A 53 2.36 1.24 1.12
CA ILE A 53 2.34 1.16 -0.34
C ILE A 53 3.76 1.10 -0.83
N LYS A 54 4.09 0.16 -1.71
CA LYS A 54 5.40 0.00 -2.30
C LYS A 54 5.34 0.16 -3.81
N LYS A 55 6.15 1.06 -4.37
CA LYS A 55 6.34 1.19 -5.82
C LYS A 55 7.08 -0.02 -6.35
N GLY A 56 6.51 -0.71 -7.33
CA GLY A 56 7.17 -1.82 -8.01
C GLY A 56 8.40 -1.40 -8.81
N GLU A 57 8.42 -0.18 -9.34
CA GLU A 57 9.54 0.30 -10.18
C GLU A 57 10.78 0.69 -9.38
N THR A 58 10.61 1.31 -8.21
CA THR A 58 11.72 1.85 -7.41
C THR A 58 11.93 1.12 -6.09
N GLY A 59 10.98 0.29 -5.66
CA GLY A 59 10.97 -0.33 -4.34
C GLY A 59 10.73 0.65 -3.19
N GLN A 60 10.44 1.93 -3.49
CA GLN A 60 10.14 2.94 -2.47
C GLN A 60 8.84 2.60 -1.75
N GLU A 61 8.77 2.99 -0.49
CA GLU A 61 7.63 2.74 0.37
C GLU A 61 7.02 4.06 0.85
N LEU A 62 5.69 4.11 0.84
CA LEU A 62 4.89 5.13 1.51
C LEU A 62 4.11 4.44 2.63
N GLY A 63 4.55 4.66 3.86
CA GLY A 63 3.89 4.13 5.05
C GLY A 63 2.87 5.13 5.62
N TRP A 64 1.80 4.61 6.19
CA TRP A 64 0.84 5.42 6.94
C TRP A 64 1.49 6.13 8.13
N PRO A 65 1.01 7.33 8.54
CA PRO A 65 -0.02 8.16 7.91
C PRO A 65 0.48 8.98 6.73
N PHE A 66 -0.32 9.06 5.66
CA PHE A 66 -0.06 9.93 4.51
C PHE A 66 -1.36 10.60 4.04
N THR A 67 -1.21 11.73 3.35
CA THR A 67 -2.32 12.45 2.72
C THR A 67 -2.50 12.04 1.26
N GLN A 68 -3.67 12.35 0.69
CA GLN A 68 -3.94 12.14 -0.72
C GLN A 68 -2.92 12.85 -1.64
N GLN A 69 -2.45 14.04 -1.24
CA GLN A 69 -1.42 14.77 -1.98
C GLN A 69 -0.07 14.05 -1.95
N GLN A 70 0.35 13.56 -0.78
CA GLN A 70 1.58 12.76 -0.67
C GLN A 70 1.49 11.47 -1.46
N LEU A 71 0.31 10.84 -1.51
CA LEU A 71 0.08 9.67 -2.34
C LEU A 71 0.18 9.99 -3.83
N GLN A 72 -0.39 11.12 -4.27
CA GLN A 72 -0.29 11.55 -5.66
C GLN A 72 1.16 11.84 -6.06
N GLU A 73 1.91 12.60 -5.25
CA GLU A 73 3.34 12.85 -5.47
C GLU A 73 4.16 11.56 -5.43
N PHE A 74 3.71 10.60 -4.64
CA PHE A 74 4.25 9.26 -4.61
C PHE A 74 3.75 8.40 -5.77
N ILE A 75 2.80 8.76 -6.62
CA ILE A 75 2.43 7.93 -7.78
C ILE A 75 2.94 8.57 -9.07
N GLU A 76 3.04 9.90 -9.14
CA GLU A 76 3.75 10.62 -10.20
C GLU A 76 5.23 10.17 -10.35
#